data_AF-A0A2D6XEQ1-F1
#
_entry.id   AF-A0A2D6XEQ1-F1
#
_cell.length_a   1.000
_cell.length_b   1.000
_cell.length_c   1.000
_cell.angle_alpha   90.00
_cell.angle_beta   90.00
_cell.angle_gamma   90.00
#
_symmetry.space_group_name_H-M   'P 1'
#
loop_
_entity.id
_entity.type
_entity.pdbx_description
1 polymer ?
#
loop_
_entity_poly.entity_id
_entity_poly.type
_entity_poly.pdbx_seq_one_letter_code
_entity_poly.pdbx_strand_id
1 'polypeptide(L)' 'MSSFIQGFEKGMKSFGKDISAIVNSVLLSFVYLVGVGLTSICAKIFSKHFLDSKLKQDEKSYWIDLNLTKKPRKTYYRQF' A
#
# COMPACT_ATOMS: atom_id res chain seq x y z
N MET A 1 -19.52 0.74 48.27
CA MET A 1 -19.45 -0.61 47.66
C MET A 1 -19.97 -0.63 46.22
N SER A 2 -21.17 -0.09 45.94
CA SER A 2 -21.76 -0.06 44.57
C SER A 2 -20.85 0.59 43.51
N SER A 3 -20.22 1.73 43.80
CA SER A 3 -19.34 2.42 42.86
C SER A 3 -18.06 1.65 42.51
N PHE A 4 -17.55 0.83 43.44
CA PHE A 4 -16.38 -0.03 43.20
C PHE A 4 -16.72 -1.16 42.23
N ILE A 5 -17.89 -1.79 42.41
CA ILE A 5 -18.38 -2.86 41.52
C ILE A 5 -18.67 -2.31 40.12
N GLN A 6 -19.29 -1.13 40.02
CA GLN A 6 -19.52 -0.47 38.72
C GLN A 6 -18.22 -0.10 38.01
N GLY A 7 -17.21 0.37 38.76
CA GLY A 7 -15.87 0.64 38.22
C GLY A 7 -15.19 -0.62 37.71
N PHE A 8 -15.28 -1.71 38.47
CA PHE A 8 -14.73 -3.02 38.10
C PHE A 8 -15.41 -3.59 36.84
N GLU A 9 -16.73 -3.51 36.75
CA GLU A 9 -17.49 -3.96 35.57
C GLU A 9 -17.12 -3.17 34.31
N LYS A 10 -17.01 -1.84 34.42
CA LYS A 10 -16.56 -0.98 33.32
C LYS A 10 -15.13 -1.31 32.91
N GLY A 11 -14.23 -1.57 33.87
CA GLY A 11 -12.85 -1.97 33.61
C GLY A 11 -12.77 -3.30 32.86
N MET A 12 -13.49 -4.32 33.33
CA MET A 12 -13.62 -5.62 32.66
C MET A 12 -14.15 -5.48 31.23
N LYS A 13 -15.16 -4.64 31.01
CA LYS A 13 -15.73 -4.41 29.67
C LYS A 13 -14.74 -3.73 28.73
N SER A 14 -13.98 -2.74 29.21
CA SER A 14 -12.92 -2.09 28.41
C SER A 14 -11.80 -3.06 28.09
N PHE A 15 -11.34 -3.83 29.09
CA PHE A 15 -10.30 -4.83 28.90
C PHE A 15 -10.70 -5.88 27.85
N GLY A 16 -11.93 -6.39 27.91
CA GLY A 16 -12.44 -7.30 26.89
C GLY A 16 -12.46 -6.68 25.48
N LYS A 17 -12.79 -5.39 25.38
CA LYS A 17 -12.76 -4.66 24.10
C LYS A 17 -11.33 -4.53 23.56
N ASP A 18 -10.37 -4.21 24.42
CA ASP A 18 -8.96 -4.03 24.03
C ASP A 18 -8.34 -5.36 23.60
N ILE A 19 -8.57 -6.42 24.37
CA ILE A 19 -8.13 -7.78 24.00
C ILE A 19 -8.76 -8.22 22.67
N SER A 20 -10.05 -7.97 22.47
CA SER A 20 -10.74 -8.30 21.22
C SER A 20 -10.11 -7.57 20.03
N ALA A 21 -9.78 -6.28 20.18
CA ALA A 21 -9.09 -5.51 19.15
C ALA A 21 -7.69 -6.08 18.83
N ILE A 22 -6.92 -6.45 19.86
CA ILE A 22 -5.59 -7.05 19.69
C ILE A 22 -5.71 -8.39 18.96
N VAL A 23 -6.59 -9.28 19.42
CA VAL A 23 -6.77 -10.61 18.80
C VAL A 23 -7.21 -10.46 17.35
N ASN A 24 -8.16 -9.57 17.06
CA ASN A 24 -8.60 -9.34 15.69
C ASN A 24 -7.47 -8.79 14.81
N SER A 25 -6.65 -7.87 15.34
CA SER A 25 -5.50 -7.34 14.61
C SER A 25 -4.44 -8.41 14.33
N VAL A 26 -4.15 -9.28 15.30
CA VAL A 26 -3.22 -10.40 15.12
C VAL A 26 -3.76 -11.39 14.10
N LEU A 27 -5.05 -11.74 14.18
CA LEU A 27 -5.70 -12.64 13.23
C LEU A 27 -5.67 -12.06 11.80
N LEU A 28 -6.02 -10.78 11.62
CA LEU A 28 -5.96 -10.11 10.33
C LEU A 28 -4.53 -10.08 9.78
N SER A 29 -3.56 -9.76 10.63
CA SER A 29 -2.14 -9.74 10.26
C SER A 29 -1.67 -11.11 9.79
N PHE A 30 -2.04 -12.17 10.51
CA PHE A 30 -1.71 -13.55 10.12
C PHE A 30 -2.34 -13.91 8.77
N VAL A 31 -3.63 -13.64 8.58
CA VAL A 31 -4.32 -13.91 7.30
C VAL A 31 -3.68 -13.11 6.15
N TYR A 32 -3.29 -11.86 6.40
CA TYR A 32 -2.65 -11.03 5.39
C TYR A 32 -1.25 -11.56 5.04
N LEU A 33 -0.43 -11.91 6.03
CA LEU A 33 0.89 -12.46 5.82
C LEU A 33 0.84 -13.81 5.11
N VAL A 34 -0.09 -14.70 5.48
CA VAL A 34 -0.25 -16.00 4.84
C VAL A 34 -0.86 -15.84 3.44
N GLY A 35 -1.94 -15.08 3.29
CA GLY A 35 -2.59 -14.87 1.99
C GLY A 35 -1.68 -14.13 1.00
N VAL A 36 -1.19 -12.95 1.37
CA VAL A 36 -0.32 -12.12 0.52
C VAL A 36 1.08 -12.72 0.40
N GLY A 37 1.63 -13.28 1.48
CA GLY A 37 2.94 -13.92 1.45
C GLY A 37 2.95 -15.17 0.59
N LEU A 38 1.95 -16.07 0.70
CA LEU A 38 1.86 -17.24 -0.17
C LEU A 38 1.62 -16.84 -1.62
N THR A 39 0.76 -15.84 -1.88
CA THR A 39 0.54 -15.37 -3.26
C THR A 39 1.80 -14.75 -3.87
N SER A 40 2.58 -14.01 -3.09
CA SER A 40 3.90 -13.50 -3.47
C SER A 40 4.88 -14.64 -3.81
N ILE A 41 4.96 -15.66 -2.95
CA ILE A 41 5.80 -16.84 -3.18
C ILE A 41 5.36 -17.58 -4.45
N CYS A 42 4.06 -17.84 -4.62
CA CYS A 42 3.51 -18.47 -5.81
C CYS A 42 3.82 -17.65 -7.06
N ALA A 43 3.59 -16.34 -7.05
CA ALA A 43 3.89 -15.48 -8.20
C ALA A 43 5.37 -15.47 -8.56
N LYS A 44 6.26 -15.53 -7.56
CA LYS A 44 7.70 -15.66 -7.77
C LYS A 44 8.07 -17.02 -8.40
N ILE A 45 7.42 -18.11 -7.99
CA ILE A 45 7.60 -19.44 -8.61
C ILE A 45 7.13 -19.44 -10.07
N PHE A 46 6.00 -18.80 -10.36
CA PHE A 46 5.48 -18.67 -11.73
C PHE A 46 6.17 -17.57 -12.55
N SER A 47 7.24 -16.95 -12.02
CA SER A 47 7.98 -15.87 -12.67
C SER A 47 7.07 -14.73 -13.18
N LYS A 48 5.92 -14.53 -12.53
CA LYS A 48 5.03 -13.41 -12.83
C LYS A 48 5.61 -12.17 -12.16
N HIS A 49 6.33 -11.39 -12.94
CA HIS A 49 6.70 -10.03 -12.57
C HIS A 49 5.44 -9.16 -12.50
N PHE A 50 4.96 -8.85 -11.29
CA PHE A 50 3.83 -7.92 -11.09
C PHE A 50 4.14 -6.52 -11.59
N LEU A 51 5.41 -6.13 -11.55
CA LEU A 51 5.96 -4.94 -12.17
C LEU A 51 7.05 -5.39 -13.14
N ASP A 52 6.83 -5.15 -14.42
CA ASP A 52 7.86 -5.29 -15.46
C ASP A 52 8.89 -4.17 -15.23
N SER A 53 9.82 -4.38 -14.30
CA SER A 53 10.94 -3.44 -14.00
C SER A 53 11.95 -3.33 -15.15
N LYS A 54 11.63 -3.86 -16.34
CA LYS A 54 12.30 -3.48 -17.57
C LYS A 54 11.88 -2.04 -17.90
N LEU A 55 12.51 -1.08 -17.23
CA LEU A 55 12.72 0.24 -17.81
C LEU A 55 13.47 -0.03 -19.11
N LYS A 56 12.74 -0.12 -20.22
CA LYS A 56 13.29 -0.29 -21.55
C LYS A 56 14.13 0.95 -21.82
N GLN A 57 15.42 0.86 -21.50
CA GLN A 57 16.41 1.91 -21.72
C GLN A 57 16.44 2.34 -23.20
N ASP A 58 16.03 1.43 -24.09
CA ASP A 58 15.97 1.60 -25.53
C ASP A 58 14.61 2.10 -26.07
N GLU A 59 13.55 2.13 -25.25
CA GLU A 59 12.33 2.82 -25.69
C GLU A 59 12.52 4.32 -25.50
N LYS A 60 12.59 5.03 -26.64
CA LYS A 60 12.54 6.49 -26.69
C LYS A 60 11.40 6.94 -25.80
N SER A 61 11.74 7.46 -24.64
CA SER A 61 10.74 7.94 -23.70
C SER A 61 9.87 8.98 -24.42
N TYR A 62 8.60 9.09 -24.04
CA TYR A 62 7.69 10.13 -24.59
C TYR A 62 8.20 11.56 -24.35
N TRP A 63 9.27 11.72 -23.57
CA TRP A 63 10.01 12.95 -23.43
C TRP A 63 10.79 13.25 -24.71
N ILE A 64 10.24 14.20 -25.48
CA ILE A 64 10.97 14.85 -26.56
C ILE A 64 11.94 15.84 -25.92
N ASP A 65 13.22 15.80 -26.31
CA ASP A 65 14.18 16.86 -25.99
C ASP A 65 13.67 18.19 -26.57
N LEU A 66 13.03 18.99 -25.71
CA LEU A 66 12.59 20.33 -26.00
C LEU A 66 13.85 21.20 -26.12
N ASN A 67 14.50 21.18 -27.28
CA ASN A 67 15.49 22.17 -27.68
C ASN A 67 14.78 23.53 -27.76
N LEU A 68 14.70 24.25 -26.63
CA LEU A 68 14.02 25.54 -26.46
C LEU A 68 14.58 26.65 -27.37
N THR A 69 15.72 26.42 -28.00
CA THR A 69 16.46 27.39 -28.81
C THR A 69 16.13 27.33 -30.30
N LYS A 70 15.43 26.29 -30.79
CA LYS A 70 15.31 26.02 -32.25
C LYS A 70 13.93 26.27 -32.88
N LYS A 71 12.85 26.41 -32.10
CA LYS A 71 11.49 26.57 -32.65
C LYS A 71 10.88 27.95 -32.35
N PRO A 72 9.99 28.47 -33.21
CA PRO A 72 9.32 29.73 -32.97
C PRO A 72 8.40 29.66 -31.75
N ARG A 73 8.39 30.72 -30.92
CA ARG A 73 7.66 30.81 -29.63
C ARG A 73 6.20 30.33 -29.68
N LYS A 74 5.48 30.59 -30.78
CA LYS A 74 4.10 30.14 -31.00
C LYS A 74 3.90 28.63 -30.89
N THR A 75 4.92 27.82 -31.18
CA THR A 75 4.82 26.36 -31.13
C THR A 75 4.84 25.83 -29.69
N TYR A 76 5.52 26.52 -28.77
CA TYR A 76 5.57 26.15 -27.35
C TYR A 76 4.27 26.47 -26.61
N TYR A 77 3.57 27.54 -26.98
CA TYR A 77 2.29 27.92 -26.36
C TYR A 77 1.12 26.96 -26.64
N ARG A 78 1.30 25.95 -27.51
CA ARG A 78 0.26 24.93 -27.80
C ARG A 78 0.46 23.63 -27.01
N GLN A 79 1.45 23.57 -26.11
CA GLN A 79 1.79 22.39 -25.31
C GLN A 79 1.13 22.38 -23.92
N PHE A 80 0.52 23.49 -23.53
CA PHE A 80 -0.36 23.64 -22.37
C PHE A 80 -1.77 23.96 -22.87
#